data_AF-A0A5C8S118-F1
#
_entry.id   AF-A0A5C8S118-F1
#
_cell.length_a   1.000
_cell.length_b   1.000
_cell.length_c   1.000
_cell.angle_alpha   90.00
_cell.angle_beta   90.00
_cell.angle_gamma   90.00
#
_symmetry.space_group_name_H-M   'P 1'
#
loop_
_entity.id
_entity.type
_entity.pdbx_description
1 polymer ?
#
loop_
_entity_poly.entity_id
_entity_poly.type
_entity_poly.pdbx_seq_one_letter_code
_entity_poly.pdbx_strand_id
1 'polypeptide(L)'
;MTELDAKRCEVKVDGVWLAVRLIEAQGKYAKAEKRCPVCHGRVAVAGSYTSVVKRTLMHRRVHDGCPLISRAYRGTPSLHPEAVE
;
A
#
# COMPACT_ATOMS: atom_id res chain seq x y z
N MET A 1 -7.23 -12.78 14.89
CA MET A 1 -6.23 -11.70 14.87
C MET A 1 -6.03 -11.32 13.42
N THR A 2 -6.65 -10.22 12.99
CA THR A 2 -6.70 -9.79 11.60
C THR A 2 -5.30 -9.36 11.20
N GLU A 3 -4.57 -10.24 10.52
CA GLU A 3 -3.34 -9.91 9.82
C GLU A 3 -3.70 -8.80 8.83
N LEU A 4 -3.50 -7.55 9.27
CA LEU A 4 -3.57 -6.37 8.42
C LEU A 4 -2.84 -6.72 7.14
N ASP A 5 -3.58 -6.63 6.04
CA ASP A 5 -3.27 -7.13 4.70
C ASP A 5 -2.11 -6.32 4.07
N ALA A 6 -1.00 -6.16 4.81
CA ALA A 6 0.23 -5.49 4.47
C ALA A 6 0.95 -6.13 3.26
N LYS A 7 0.38 -7.22 2.72
CA LYS A 7 0.82 -7.93 1.52
C LYS A 7 -0.02 -7.60 0.28
N ARG A 8 -0.99 -6.68 0.35
CA ARG A 8 -1.72 -6.18 -0.83
C ARG A 8 -1.76 -4.66 -0.90
N CYS A 9 -1.96 -4.16 -2.11
CA CYS A 9 -2.28 -2.78 -2.41
C CYS A 9 -3.30 -2.72 -3.53
N GLU A 10 -3.91 -1.55 -3.73
CA GLU A 10 -4.73 -1.32 -4.91
C GLU A 10 -3.87 -0.69 -6.01
N VAL A 11 -4.03 -1.18 -7.23
CA VAL A 11 -3.39 -0.63 -8.42
C VAL A 11 -4.44 -0.07 -9.37
N LYS A 12 -4.18 1.08 -10.00
CA LYS A 12 -5.08 1.64 -11.02
C LYS A 12 -4.81 1.00 -12.38
N VAL A 13 -5.78 0.25 -12.89
CA VAL A 13 -5.73 -0.45 -14.18
C VAL A 13 -6.98 -0.07 -14.96
N ASP A 14 -6.81 0.50 -16.15
CA ASP A 14 -7.92 0.98 -16.99
C ASP A 14 -8.90 1.92 -16.25
N GLY A 15 -8.36 2.75 -15.35
CA GLY A 15 -9.15 3.69 -14.55
C GLY A 15 -9.82 3.08 -13.31
N VAL A 16 -9.75 1.75 -13.12
CA VAL A 16 -10.34 1.03 -11.99
C VAL A 16 -9.26 0.63 -10.99
N TRP A 17 -9.56 0.74 -9.70
CA TRP A 17 -8.68 0.28 -8.63
C TRP A 17 -8.88 -1.21 -8.37
N LEU A 18 -7.81 -1.98 -8.53
CA LEU A 18 -7.80 -3.43 -8.34
C LEU A 18 -6.91 -3.81 -7.15
N ALA A 19 -7.47 -4.50 -6.17
CA ALA A 19 -6.72 -5.04 -5.04
C ALA A 19 -5.84 -6.22 -5.48
N VAL A 20 -4.53 -6.10 -5.22
CA VAL A 20 -3.51 -6.91 -5.86
C VAL A 20 -2.37 -7.17 -4.86
N ARG A 21 -1.73 -8.34 -4.93
CA ARG A 21 -0.61 -8.66 -4.02
C ARG A 21 0.61 -7.79 -4.33
N LEU A 22 1.46 -7.50 -3.35
CA LEU A 22 2.68 -6.70 -3.56
C LEU A 22 3.59 -7.26 -4.67
N ILE A 23 3.61 -8.58 -4.85
CA ILE A 23 4.35 -9.23 -5.94
C ILE A 23 3.83 -8.83 -7.32
N GLU A 24 2.51 -8.89 -7.51
CA GLU A 24 1.84 -8.49 -8.75
C GLU A 24 2.00 -6.99 -8.97
N ALA A 25 1.87 -6.19 -7.91
CA ALA A 25 2.01 -4.75 -7.97
C ALA A 25 3.41 -4.30 -8.41
N GLN A 26 4.46 -5.00 -7.97
CA GLN A 26 5.84 -4.68 -8.33
C GLN A 26 6.26 -5.29 -9.67
N GLY A 27 5.72 -6.46 -10.04
CA GLY A 27 5.99 -7.13 -11.30
C GLY A 27 5.08 -6.65 -12.41
N LYS A 28 3.87 -7.22 -12.46
CA LYS A 28 2.87 -6.99 -13.52
C LYS A 28 2.41 -5.53 -13.61
N TYR A 29 2.25 -4.86 -12.47
CA TYR A 29 1.74 -3.49 -12.39
C TYR A 29 2.81 -2.49 -11.92
N ALA A 30 4.09 -2.74 -12.23
CA ALA A 30 5.22 -1.93 -11.79
C ALA A 30 5.02 -0.43 -12.04
N LYS A 31 4.48 -0.08 -13.22
CA LYS A 31 4.23 1.30 -13.66
C LYS A 31 2.85 1.85 -13.28
N ALA A 32 1.93 1.01 -12.84
CA ALA A 32 0.59 1.45 -12.45
C ALA A 32 0.65 2.29 -11.17
N GLU A 33 -0.27 3.23 -11.04
CA GLU A 33 -0.45 3.96 -9.79
C GLU A 33 -0.91 3.00 -8.70
N LYS A 34 -0.42 3.20 -7.47
CA LYS A 34 -0.68 2.30 -6.34
C LYS A 34 -1.18 3.12 -5.16
N ARG A 35 -2.21 2.61 -4.48
CA ARG A 35 -2.73 3.20 -3.25
C ARG A 35 -2.91 2.17 -2.14
N CYS A 36 -2.97 2.68 -0.92
CA CYS A 36 -3.24 1.91 0.28
C CYS A 36 -4.72 1.49 0.31
N PRO A 37 -5.05 0.20 0.54
CA PRO A 37 -6.44 -0.25 0.61
C PRO A 37 -7.17 0.22 1.88
N VAL A 38 -6.44 0.81 2.84
CA VAL A 38 -7.01 1.26 4.11
C VAL A 38 -7.28 2.76 4.11
N CYS A 39 -6.29 3.55 3.69
CA CYS A 39 -6.40 5.02 3.71
C CYS A 39 -6.53 5.63 2.31
N HIS A 40 -6.42 4.85 1.24
CA HIS A 40 -6.41 5.31 -0.16
C HIS A 40 -5.27 6.29 -0.51
N GLY A 41 -4.27 6.43 0.37
CA GLY A 41 -3.09 7.24 0.11
C GLY A 41 -2.18 6.63 -0.93
N ARG A 42 -1.42 7.45 -1.67
CA ARG A 42 -0.46 6.98 -2.67
C ARG A 42 0.69 6.21 -2.01
N VAL A 43 0.96 5.00 -2.50
CA VAL A 43 1.99 4.10 -1.96
C VAL A 43 2.99 3.68 -3.03
N ALA A 44 4.17 3.26 -2.59
CA ALA A 44 5.18 2.58 -3.39
C ALA A 44 5.38 1.16 -2.82
N VAL A 45 5.69 0.21 -3.67
CA VAL A 45 6.07 -1.14 -3.26
C VAL A 45 7.58 -1.25 -3.39
N ALA A 46 8.27 -1.28 -2.25
CA ALA A 46 9.70 -1.54 -2.19
C ALA A 46 9.92 -3.05 -2.08
N GLY A 47 10.92 -3.57 -2.78
CA GLY A 47 11.31 -4.98 -2.69
C GLY A 47 12.82 -5.11 -2.73
N SER A 48 13.36 -5.99 -1.91
CA SER A 48 14.76 -6.40 -1.98
C SER A 48 14.87 -7.70 -2.77
N TYR A 49 15.82 -7.76 -3.72
CA TYR A 49 16.13 -8.96 -4.52
C TYR A 49 17.08 -9.93 -3.79
N THR A 50 17.13 -9.88 -2.46
CA THR A 50 17.88 -10.86 -1.66
C THR A 50 17.07 -12.14 -1.51
N SER A 51 17.73 -13.27 -1.19
CA SER A 51 17.13 -14.61 -1.10
C SER A 51 15.88 -14.71 -0.20
N VAL A 52 15.64 -13.70 0.64
CA VAL A 52 14.37 -13.49 1.35
C VAL A 52 13.64 -12.33 0.68
N VAL A 53 12.72 -12.64 -0.23
CA VAL A 53 11.92 -11.64 -0.95
C VAL A 53 10.97 -10.94 0.02
N LYS A 54 11.45 -9.91 0.71
CA LYS A 54 10.64 -9.05 1.57
C LYS A 54 10.15 -7.88 0.74
N ARG A 55 8.84 -7.85 0.49
CA ARG A 55 8.17 -6.71 -0.13
C ARG A 55 7.49 -5.90 0.95
N THR A 56 7.70 -4.60 0.92
CA THR A 56 7.17 -3.67 1.90
C THR A 56 6.39 -2.60 1.18
N LEU A 57 5.18 -2.34 1.66
CA LEU A 57 4.36 -1.23 1.21
C LEU A 57 4.79 0.03 1.94
N MET A 58 5.14 1.07 1.19
CA MET A 58 5.67 2.32 1.73
C MET A 58 4.79 3.48 1.28
N HIS A 59 4.19 4.18 2.23
CA HIS A 59 3.40 5.36 1.92
C HIS A 59 4.34 6.49 1.46
N ARG A 60 3.94 7.23 0.41
CA ARG A 60 4.73 8.38 -0.04
C ARG A 60 4.70 9.52 0.98
N ARG A 61 3.57 9.70 1.65
CA ARG A 61 3.43 10.60 2.80
C ARG A 61 2.91 9.82 3.99
N VAL A 62 3.49 10.08 5.14
CA VAL A 62 3.12 9.41 6.38
C VAL A 62 1.99 10.18 7.03
N HIS A 63 1.01 9.48 7.60
CA HIS A 63 -0.03 10.06 8.46
C HIS A 63 -0.34 9.10 9.60
N ASP A 64 -0.99 9.60 10.65
CA ASP A 64 -1.30 8.85 11.87
C ASP A 64 -2.59 8.04 11.81
N GLY A 65 -3.30 8.11 10.68
CA GLY A 65 -4.56 7.43 10.44
C GLY A 65 -4.46 6.05 9.77
N CYS A 66 -3.29 5.64 9.30
CA CYS A 66 -3.16 4.35 8.60
C CYS A 66 -2.57 3.26 9.52
N PRO A 67 -3.31 2.17 9.79
CA PRO A 67 -2.82 1.07 10.61
C PRO A 67 -1.67 0.29 9.98
N LEU A 68 -1.45 0.41 8.66
CA LEU A 68 -0.27 -0.14 7.99
C LEU A 68 1.02 0.63 8.32
N ILE A 69 0.92 1.83 8.90
CA ILE A 69 2.07 2.59 9.40
C ILE A 69 2.12 2.45 10.92
N SER A 70 2.49 1.27 11.41
CA SER A 70 2.50 0.96 12.85
C SER A 70 3.30 1.96 13.69
N ARG A 71 4.32 2.62 13.11
CA ARG A 71 5.12 3.67 13.77
C ARG A 71 4.40 5.00 14.00
N ALA A 72 3.38 5.30 13.20
CA ALA A 72 2.68 6.59 13.20
C ALA A 72 1.21 6.46 13.61
N TYR A 73 0.65 5.26 13.49
CA TYR A 73 -0.76 5.00 13.76
C TYR A 73 -1.16 5.36 15.19
N ARG A 74 -2.14 6.27 15.34
CA ARG A 74 -2.66 6.74 16.63
C ARG A 74 -3.90 6.00 17.14
N GLY A 75 -4.26 4.88 16.52
CA GLY A 75 -5.36 4.01 16.98
C GLY A 75 -6.71 4.28 16.31
N THR A 76 -6.86 5.39 15.58
CA THR A 76 -8.10 5.69 14.82
C THR A 76 -7.81 5.58 13.32
N PRO A 77 -8.42 4.63 12.60
CA PRO A 77 -8.25 4.52 11.15
C PRO A 77 -8.95 5.70 10.46
N SER A 78 -8.23 6.40 9.59
CA SER A 78 -8.78 7.52 8.82
C SER A 78 -8.25 7.52 7.38
N LEU A 79 -8.99 8.19 6.49
CA LEU A 79 -8.57 8.39 5.11
C LEU A 79 -7.28 9.20 5.05
N HIS A 80 -6.48 8.92 4.03
CA HIS A 80 -5.23 9.62 3.80
C HIS A 80 -5.55 11.08 3.45
N PRO A 81 -4.83 12.06 4.03
CA PRO A 81 -5.05 13.48 3.71
C PRO A 81 -4.81 13.82 2.23
N GLU A 82 -4.04 12.96 1.55
CA GLU A 82 -3.81 12.98 0.10
C GLU A 82 -4.26 11.63 -0.51
N ALA A 83 -5.51 11.27 -0.29
CA ALA A 83 -6.11 10.10 -0.92
C ALA A 83 -6.16 10.29 -2.45
N VAL A 84 -6.01 9.20 -3.19
CA VAL A 84 -6.11 9.20 -4.66
C VAL A 84 -7.37 8.47 -5.11
N GLU A 85 -8.09 9.11 -6.03
CA GLU A 85 -9.33 8.63 -6.68
C GLU A 85 -9.08 8.02 -8.05
#